data_AF-A0A453MQR6-F1
#
_entry.id   AF-A0A453MQR6-F1
#
_cell.length_a   1.000
_cell.length_b   1.000
_cell.length_c   1.000
_cell.angle_alpha   90.00
_cell.angle_beta   90.00
_cell.angle_gamma   90.00
#
_symmetry.space_group_name_H-M   'P 1'
#
loop_
_entity.id
_entity.type
_entity.pdbx_description
1 polymer ?
#
loop_
_entity_poly.entity_id
_entity_poly.type
_entity_poly.pdbx_seq_one_letter_code
_entity_poly.pdbx_strand_id
1 'polypeptide(L)'
;LPPSLAAGAAMLRRRGRVLIQMLSSPSASTSSPLHRLISATRPQVNARSSILSSPRRLLSGATAPVVSPNPSFAVEEYLVSTCGLTRPQALKASPKLAHLRSAANPDAVLAFLAGRGLSGADVAALVAKDPKFLCAGVDKGLSPIVAGLSGLGLSDPEMARLLSLAPHKFRCRSIVAKLHYYLPLFGGSLEKLLRAINFNTNLLCCKRRVEPNVAFLRECGLGDGDIAKLCSSIPRMVTANMERVRTMVALTEGLGVPRGSGMFRHALSAVAFLDEKKITAKVDHLKKTVGWSDAEDYWLQHQRKVGHKL
;
A
#
# COMPACT_ATOMS: atom_id res chain seq x y z
N LEU A 1 -52.93 -11.03 -1.25
CA LEU A 1 -52.22 -10.52 -0.04
C LEU A 1 -50.79 -10.20 -0.43
N PRO A 2 -50.32 -8.95 -0.31
CA PRO A 2 -48.91 -8.66 -0.54
C PRO A 2 -48.08 -9.36 0.54
N PRO A 3 -46.90 -9.92 0.21
CA PRO A 3 -46.01 -10.49 1.22
C PRO A 3 -45.63 -9.39 2.22
N SER A 4 -45.58 -9.75 3.51
CA SER A 4 -45.34 -8.79 4.59
C SER A 4 -44.03 -8.02 4.37
N LEU A 5 -43.96 -6.77 4.84
CA LEU A 5 -42.76 -5.92 4.83
C LEU A 5 -41.50 -6.67 5.32
N ALA A 6 -41.65 -7.60 6.27
CA ALA A 6 -40.59 -8.45 6.77
C ALA A 6 -40.08 -9.47 5.73
N ALA A 7 -40.98 -10.06 4.94
CA ALA A 7 -40.63 -10.97 3.84
C ALA A 7 -39.90 -10.22 2.71
N GLY A 8 -40.34 -9.01 2.35
CA GLY A 8 -39.66 -8.15 1.39
C GLY A 8 -38.22 -7.79 1.83
N ALA A 9 -38.05 -7.39 3.09
CA ALA A 9 -36.74 -7.08 3.67
C ALA A 9 -35.82 -8.31 3.79
N ALA A 10 -36.37 -9.50 4.07
CA ALA A 10 -35.61 -10.75 4.09
C ALA A 10 -35.16 -11.17 2.68
N MET A 11 -36.02 -10.98 1.68
CA MET A 11 -35.72 -11.28 0.28
C MET A 11 -34.62 -10.36 -0.28
N LEU A 12 -34.71 -9.05 -0.02
CA LEU A 12 -33.67 -8.06 -0.35
C LEU A 12 -32.32 -8.40 0.31
N ARG A 13 -32.33 -8.82 1.58
CA ARG A 13 -31.10 -9.25 2.29
C ARG A 13 -30.48 -10.50 1.69
N ARG A 14 -31.28 -11.50 1.32
CA ARG A 14 -30.80 -12.74 0.69
C ARG A 14 -30.26 -12.46 -0.72
N ARG A 15 -30.93 -11.59 -1.48
CA ARG A 15 -30.53 -11.17 -2.83
C ARG A 15 -29.26 -10.30 -2.83
N GLY A 16 -29.12 -9.38 -1.86
CA GLY A 16 -27.89 -8.60 -1.66
C GLY A 16 -26.67 -9.49 -1.38
N ARG A 17 -26.82 -10.59 -0.63
CA ARG A 17 -25.72 -11.56 -0.43
C ARG A 17 -25.29 -12.24 -1.73
N VAL A 18 -26.24 -12.68 -2.55
CA VAL A 18 -25.94 -13.34 -3.84
C VAL A 18 -25.23 -12.35 -4.78
N LEU A 19 -25.72 -11.13 -4.87
CA LEU A 19 -25.13 -10.10 -5.72
C LEU A 19 -23.71 -9.72 -5.25
N ILE A 20 -23.48 -9.59 -3.94
CA ILE A 20 -22.12 -9.36 -3.39
C ILE A 20 -21.18 -10.52 -3.72
N GLN A 21 -21.65 -11.76 -3.60
CA GLN A 21 -20.85 -12.95 -3.90
C GLN A 21 -20.46 -13.01 -5.39
N MET A 22 -21.38 -12.64 -6.30
CA MET A 22 -21.10 -12.58 -7.74
C MET A 22 -20.26 -11.37 -8.17
N LEU A 23 -20.44 -10.22 -7.52
CA LEU A 23 -19.59 -9.04 -7.75
C LEU A 23 -18.15 -9.32 -7.28
N SER A 24 -18.00 -10.04 -6.17
CA SER A 24 -16.70 -10.47 -5.61
C SER A 24 -16.06 -11.65 -6.34
N SER A 25 -16.82 -12.38 -7.17
CA SER A 25 -16.30 -13.49 -7.97
C SER A 25 -15.60 -12.95 -9.23
N PRO A 26 -14.37 -13.41 -9.54
CA PRO A 26 -13.79 -13.19 -10.86
C PRO A 26 -14.72 -13.87 -11.87
N SER A 27 -15.26 -13.10 -12.81
CA SER A 27 -16.14 -13.65 -13.83
C SER A 27 -15.40 -14.79 -14.54
N ALA A 28 -16.01 -15.97 -14.60
CA ALA A 28 -15.60 -16.99 -15.57
C ALA A 28 -15.93 -16.45 -16.96
N SER A 29 -15.04 -15.60 -17.47
CA SER A 29 -14.93 -15.40 -18.90
C SER A 29 -14.41 -16.71 -19.48
N THR A 30 -15.19 -17.30 -20.37
CA THR A 30 -14.74 -18.25 -21.38
C THR A 30 -13.55 -17.66 -22.13
N SER A 31 -12.35 -17.95 -21.63
CA SER A 31 -11.09 -17.91 -22.38
C SER A 31 -10.22 -19.04 -21.85
N SER A 32 -9.77 -19.89 -22.76
CA SER A 32 -8.96 -21.08 -22.54
C SER A 32 -7.74 -20.85 -21.62
N PRO A 33 -7.24 -21.90 -20.95
CA PRO A 33 -6.43 -21.76 -19.75
C PRO A 33 -4.94 -21.79 -20.06
N LEU A 34 -4.23 -20.66 -19.97
CA LEU A 34 -2.78 -20.66 -19.76
C LEU A 34 -2.36 -19.39 -19.03
N HIS A 35 -2.20 -19.49 -17.72
CA HIS A 35 -1.03 -18.98 -16.98
C HIS A 35 -1.23 -19.23 -15.49
N ARG A 36 -0.80 -20.42 -15.04
CA ARG A 36 -0.54 -20.69 -13.63
C ARG A 36 0.82 -21.42 -13.53
N LEU A 37 1.72 -20.85 -12.73
CA LEU A 37 3.05 -21.35 -12.31
C LEU A 37 4.11 -21.33 -13.43
N ILE A 38 5.39 -20.99 -13.21
CA ILE A 38 6.34 -21.50 -12.21
C ILE A 38 7.44 -20.45 -11.93
N SER A 39 7.92 -20.40 -10.68
CA SER A 39 9.25 -19.88 -10.29
C SER A 39 10.22 -21.04 -10.06
N ALA A 40 11.53 -20.75 -10.20
CA ALA A 40 12.71 -21.64 -10.05
C ALA A 40 13.05 -22.42 -11.34
N THR A 41 14.28 -22.55 -11.83
CA THR A 41 15.62 -22.67 -11.20
C THR A 41 16.74 -22.17 -12.16
N ARG A 42 17.93 -21.94 -11.60
CA ARG A 42 19.20 -21.53 -12.24
C ARG A 42 20.00 -22.77 -12.75
N PRO A 43 21.29 -22.63 -13.17
CA PRO A 43 21.88 -22.50 -14.53
C PRO A 43 22.53 -23.81 -15.07
N GLN A 44 23.13 -23.82 -16.28
CA GLN A 44 24.32 -24.62 -16.74
C GLN A 44 24.62 -24.27 -18.23
N VAL A 45 25.75 -23.63 -18.58
CA VAL A 45 27.04 -24.14 -19.13
C VAL A 45 26.97 -24.88 -20.49
N ASN A 46 27.57 -24.25 -21.52
CA ASN A 46 28.49 -24.81 -22.56
C ASN A 46 28.65 -23.73 -23.65
N ALA A 47 29.80 -23.08 -23.87
CA ALA A 47 31.11 -23.54 -24.32
C ALA A 47 31.13 -24.06 -25.78
N ARG A 48 31.72 -23.25 -26.69
CA ARG A 48 32.60 -23.56 -27.85
C ARG A 48 32.66 -22.33 -28.78
N SER A 49 33.74 -21.54 -28.73
CA SER A 49 34.88 -21.50 -29.71
C SER A 49 34.43 -21.09 -31.13
N SER A 50 34.98 -20.05 -31.77
CA SER A 50 36.37 -19.96 -32.27
C SER A 50 36.68 -18.51 -32.75
N ILE A 51 37.83 -17.89 -32.41
CA ILE A 51 39.07 -17.73 -33.23
C ILE A 51 38.83 -16.80 -34.45
N LEU A 52 39.35 -15.56 -34.55
CA LEU A 52 40.70 -14.99 -34.81
C LEU A 52 40.53 -13.46 -34.63
N SER A 53 41.49 -12.56 -34.38
CA SER A 53 42.93 -12.51 -34.60
C SER A 53 43.47 -11.27 -33.85
N SER A 54 44.65 -11.43 -33.26
CA SER A 54 45.53 -10.35 -32.79
C SER A 54 46.30 -9.74 -34.00
N PRO A 55 47.02 -8.58 -33.90
CA PRO A 55 48.18 -8.48 -33.02
C PRO A 55 48.46 -7.11 -32.36
N ARG A 56 48.97 -7.23 -31.12
CA ARG A 56 50.09 -6.51 -30.48
C ARG A 56 50.39 -5.06 -30.92
N ARG A 57 50.41 -4.16 -29.93
CA ARG A 57 51.61 -3.36 -29.63
C ARG A 57 51.65 -2.98 -28.14
N LEU A 58 52.68 -3.46 -27.44
CA LEU A 58 53.09 -3.03 -26.11
C LEU A 58 53.82 -1.69 -26.24
N LEU A 59 53.55 -0.73 -25.35
CA LEU A 59 54.57 0.17 -24.82
C LEU A 59 54.18 0.57 -23.39
N SER A 60 55.18 0.40 -22.53
CA SER A 60 55.21 0.71 -21.10
C SER A 60 55.11 2.21 -20.85
N GLY A 61 54.48 2.60 -19.76
CA GLY A 61 54.42 3.97 -19.26
C GLY A 61 53.84 3.99 -17.86
N ALA A 62 54.68 3.74 -16.86
CA ALA A 62 54.35 4.00 -15.47
C ALA A 62 54.21 5.52 -15.28
N THR A 63 52.98 6.00 -15.17
CA THR A 63 52.68 7.33 -14.66
C THR A 63 51.85 7.16 -13.39
N ALA A 64 52.42 7.63 -12.27
CA ALA A 64 51.73 7.70 -10.99
C ALA A 64 50.38 8.43 -11.18
N PRO A 65 49.29 7.97 -10.54
CA PRO A 65 48.03 8.70 -10.62
C PRO A 65 48.25 10.08 -10.02
N VAL A 66 47.99 11.10 -10.83
CA VAL A 66 47.84 12.48 -10.40
C VAL A 66 46.77 12.49 -9.32
N VAL A 67 47.19 12.59 -8.06
CA VAL A 67 46.30 12.79 -6.92
C VAL A 67 45.65 14.15 -7.13
N SER A 68 44.40 14.16 -7.60
CA SER A 68 43.56 15.34 -7.50
C SER A 68 43.48 15.74 -6.02
N PRO A 69 43.81 17.00 -5.67
CA PRO A 69 43.83 17.46 -4.30
C PRO A 69 42.40 17.75 -3.86
N ASN A 70 41.66 16.67 -3.58
CA ASN A 70 40.43 16.57 -2.78
C ASN A 70 39.89 15.15 -3.02
N PRO A 71 40.07 14.19 -2.10
CA PRO A 71 39.35 12.93 -2.21
C PRO A 71 37.87 13.25 -2.03
N SER A 72 37.15 13.42 -3.14
CA SER A 72 35.70 13.50 -3.11
C SER A 72 35.22 12.26 -2.38
N PHE A 73 34.43 12.41 -1.32
CA PHE A 73 33.90 11.29 -0.54
C PHE A 73 33.37 10.21 -1.49
N ALA A 74 34.01 9.04 -1.48
CA ALA A 74 33.73 7.95 -2.39
C ALA A 74 32.45 7.23 -1.96
N VAL A 75 31.30 7.88 -2.21
CA VAL A 75 29.98 7.44 -1.76
C VAL A 75 29.71 5.98 -2.13
N GLU A 76 30.03 5.57 -3.35
CA GLU A 76 29.78 4.20 -3.80
C GLU A 76 30.59 3.18 -3.01
N GLU A 77 31.86 3.45 -2.75
CA GLU A 77 32.74 2.57 -1.98
C GLU A 77 32.29 2.52 -0.51
N TYR A 78 31.94 3.67 0.07
CA TYR A 78 31.36 3.76 1.41
C TYR A 78 30.08 2.93 1.56
N LEU A 79 29.18 3.00 0.56
CA LEU A 79 27.95 2.22 0.59
C LEU A 79 28.21 0.71 0.55
N VAL A 80 29.26 0.26 -0.14
CA VAL A 80 29.64 -1.17 -0.18
C VAL A 80 30.32 -1.58 1.11
N SER A 81 31.38 -0.88 1.51
CA SER A 81 32.25 -1.27 2.63
C SER A 81 31.60 -1.08 3.99
N THR A 82 30.84 0.01 4.16
CA THR A 82 30.31 0.43 5.47
C THR A 82 28.82 0.11 5.59
N CYS A 83 28.04 0.36 4.53
CA CYS A 83 26.59 0.08 4.57
C CYS A 83 26.22 -1.35 4.12
N GLY A 84 27.19 -2.15 3.67
CA GLY A 84 26.96 -3.55 3.28
C GLY A 84 26.13 -3.72 2.00
N LEU A 85 26.06 -2.71 1.14
CA LEU A 85 25.34 -2.81 -0.14
C LEU A 85 26.15 -3.64 -1.15
N THR A 86 25.45 -4.35 -2.02
CA THR A 86 26.08 -4.91 -3.22
C THR A 86 26.51 -3.79 -4.16
N ARG A 87 27.54 -4.01 -4.99
CA ARG A 87 28.02 -3.01 -5.95
C ARG A 87 26.90 -2.46 -6.86
N PRO A 88 25.96 -3.27 -7.39
CA PRO A 88 24.83 -2.75 -8.16
C PRO A 88 23.87 -1.87 -7.34
N GLN A 89 23.62 -2.21 -6.07
CA GLN A 89 22.79 -1.38 -5.18
C GLN A 89 23.47 -0.05 -4.88
N ALA A 90 24.78 -0.07 -4.61
CA ALA A 90 25.58 1.13 -4.37
C ALA A 90 25.56 2.06 -5.59
N LEU A 91 25.83 1.55 -6.79
CA LEU A 91 25.75 2.30 -8.06
C LEU A 91 24.39 2.98 -8.26
N LYS A 92 23.29 2.29 -7.94
CA LYS A 92 21.93 2.85 -8.01
C LYS A 92 21.66 3.91 -6.95
N ALA A 93 22.30 3.83 -5.80
CA ALA A 93 22.10 4.69 -4.65
C ALA A 93 22.95 5.97 -4.69
N SER A 94 24.19 5.87 -5.17
CA SER A 94 25.18 6.96 -5.18
C SER A 94 24.68 8.29 -5.77
N PRO A 95 23.94 8.32 -6.90
CA PRO A 95 23.43 9.58 -7.45
C PRO A 95 22.49 10.34 -6.50
N LYS A 96 21.78 9.63 -5.61
CA LYS A 96 20.89 10.26 -4.62
C LYS A 96 21.65 10.95 -3.48
N LEU A 97 22.94 10.67 -3.37
CA LEU A 97 23.85 11.07 -2.31
C LEU A 97 25.03 11.92 -2.83
N ALA A 98 24.98 12.37 -4.08
CA ALA A 98 26.08 13.11 -4.75
C ALA A 98 26.52 14.40 -4.04
N HIS A 99 25.69 14.93 -3.13
CA HIS A 99 26.00 16.12 -2.34
C HIS A 99 26.76 15.81 -1.05
N LEU A 100 26.87 14.54 -0.64
CA LEU A 100 27.62 14.17 0.56
C LEU A 100 29.12 14.37 0.31
N ARG A 101 29.77 15.09 1.24
CA ARG A 101 31.20 15.40 1.20
C ARG A 101 32.01 14.70 2.29
N SER A 102 31.36 14.02 3.22
CA SER A 102 31.96 13.37 4.38
C SER A 102 31.08 12.22 4.89
N ALA A 103 31.70 11.25 5.57
CA ALA A 103 31.05 10.15 6.26
C ALA A 103 30.42 10.54 7.61
N ALA A 104 30.76 11.72 8.17
CA ALA A 104 30.39 12.08 9.54
C ALA A 104 28.87 11.98 9.84
N ASN A 105 28.01 12.51 8.95
CA ASN A 105 26.56 12.39 9.13
C ASN A 105 26.04 10.97 8.86
N PRO A 106 26.40 10.31 7.73
CA PRO A 106 26.09 8.90 7.53
C PRO A 106 26.48 8.00 8.72
N ASP A 107 27.69 8.14 9.25
CA ASP A 107 28.18 7.35 10.38
C ASP A 107 27.38 7.60 11.66
N ALA A 108 27.03 8.86 11.94
CA ALA A 108 26.14 9.20 13.04
C ALA A 108 24.75 8.55 12.88
N VAL A 109 24.20 8.52 11.66
CA VAL A 109 22.94 7.83 11.37
C VAL A 109 23.07 6.33 11.55
N LEU A 110 24.16 5.71 11.08
CA LEU A 110 24.42 4.29 11.25
C LEU A 110 24.54 3.91 12.74
N ALA A 111 25.29 4.70 13.52
CA ALA A 111 25.42 4.52 14.96
C ALA A 111 24.07 4.66 15.68
N PHE A 112 23.23 5.62 15.27
CA PHE A 112 21.87 5.78 15.78
C PHE A 112 21.00 4.55 15.51
N LEU A 113 21.05 4.00 14.29
CA LEU A 113 20.29 2.80 13.92
C LEU A 113 20.77 1.56 14.68
N ALA A 114 22.09 1.40 14.84
CA ALA A 114 22.68 0.32 15.63
C ALA A 114 22.28 0.42 17.11
N GLY A 115 22.29 1.62 17.69
CA GLY A 115 21.81 1.88 19.05
C GLY A 115 20.30 1.61 19.25
N ARG A 116 19.55 1.42 18.17
CA ARG A 116 18.13 1.01 18.17
C ARG A 116 17.93 -0.47 17.81
N GLY A 117 19.01 -1.24 17.73
CA GLY A 117 18.99 -2.69 17.53
C GLY A 117 18.82 -3.15 16.07
N LEU A 118 18.99 -2.26 15.08
CA LEU A 118 18.98 -2.71 13.68
C LEU A 118 20.26 -3.48 13.35
N SER A 119 20.09 -4.64 12.72
CA SER A 119 21.23 -5.41 12.21
C SER A 119 21.86 -4.73 10.99
N GLY A 120 23.13 -5.05 10.69
CA GLY A 120 23.79 -4.56 9.48
C GLY A 120 23.03 -4.93 8.19
N ALA A 121 22.37 -6.09 8.16
CA ALA A 121 21.53 -6.51 7.04
C ALA A 121 20.27 -5.66 6.89
N ASP A 122 19.61 -5.31 8.00
CA ASP A 122 18.44 -4.42 7.99
C ASP A 122 18.82 -3.01 7.55
N VAL A 123 19.96 -2.51 8.02
CA VAL A 123 20.54 -1.24 7.59
C VAL A 123 20.83 -1.26 6.09
N ALA A 124 21.49 -2.30 5.57
CA ALA A 124 21.76 -2.44 4.14
C ALA A 124 20.46 -2.42 3.32
N ALA A 125 19.43 -3.16 3.76
CA ALA A 125 18.13 -3.20 3.11
C ALA A 125 17.42 -1.82 3.15
N LEU A 126 17.52 -1.11 4.27
CA LEU A 126 16.97 0.24 4.46
C LEU A 126 17.65 1.24 3.52
N VAL A 127 18.98 1.26 3.50
CA VAL A 127 19.78 2.18 2.67
C VAL A 127 19.55 1.88 1.20
N ALA A 128 19.44 0.60 0.80
CA ALA A 128 19.11 0.23 -0.58
C ALA A 128 17.72 0.76 -1.02
N LYS A 129 16.73 0.77 -0.11
CA LYS A 129 15.38 1.32 -0.38
C LYS A 129 15.36 2.84 -0.41
N ASP A 130 16.03 3.49 0.55
CA ASP A 130 16.06 4.95 0.68
C ASP A 130 17.44 5.46 1.08
N PRO A 131 18.37 5.66 0.11
CA PRO A 131 19.73 6.13 0.41
C PRO A 131 19.76 7.47 1.15
N LYS A 132 18.79 8.35 0.88
CA LYS A 132 18.67 9.68 1.53
C LYS A 132 18.42 9.60 3.03
N PHE A 133 18.15 8.42 3.58
CA PHE A 133 18.09 8.21 5.01
C PHE A 133 19.43 8.54 5.71
N LEU A 134 20.56 8.27 5.05
CA LEU A 134 21.90 8.61 5.54
C LEU A 134 22.16 10.12 5.63
N CYS A 135 21.31 10.95 5.01
CA CYS A 135 21.38 12.40 5.08
C CYS A 135 20.50 12.99 6.20
N ALA A 136 19.73 12.15 6.93
CA ALA A 136 18.90 12.63 8.01
C ALA A 136 19.79 13.14 9.17
N GLY A 137 19.42 14.27 9.76
CA GLY A 137 20.05 14.70 11.02
C GLY A 137 19.51 13.85 12.17
N VAL A 138 20.41 13.31 13.01
CA VAL A 138 20.02 12.49 14.17
C VAL A 138 19.25 13.34 15.17
N ASP A 139 19.89 14.35 15.77
CA ASP A 139 19.32 15.13 16.88
C ASP A 139 18.07 15.93 16.50
N LYS A 140 18.13 16.60 15.34
CA LYS A 140 17.04 17.48 14.88
C LYS A 140 16.01 16.75 14.01
N GLY A 141 16.32 15.56 13.52
CA GLY A 141 15.49 14.84 12.54
C GLY A 141 14.90 13.55 13.11
N LEU A 142 15.75 12.56 13.36
CA LEU A 142 15.33 11.21 13.75
C LEU A 142 14.93 11.12 15.23
N SER A 143 15.69 11.73 16.15
CA SER A 143 15.43 11.66 17.59
C SER A 143 14.04 12.18 17.98
N PRO A 144 13.54 13.33 17.47
CA PRO A 144 12.19 13.80 17.77
C PRO A 144 11.10 12.88 17.21
N ILE A 145 11.37 12.19 16.09
CA ILE A 145 10.43 11.24 15.51
C ILE A 145 10.34 10.02 16.41
N VAL A 146 11.48 9.45 16.82
CA VAL A 146 11.51 8.31 17.75
C VAL A 146 10.82 8.67 19.06
N ALA A 147 11.15 9.81 19.68
CA ALA A 147 10.48 10.26 20.89
C ALA A 147 8.96 10.40 20.72
N GLY A 148 8.51 10.97 19.59
CA GLY A 148 7.09 11.08 19.28
C GLY A 148 6.41 9.72 19.09
N LEU A 149 7.08 8.76 18.44
CA LEU A 149 6.55 7.40 18.26
C LEU A 149 6.51 6.62 19.58
N SER A 150 7.54 6.74 20.41
CA SER A 150 7.54 6.17 21.77
C SER A 150 6.42 6.77 22.63
N GLY A 151 6.13 8.08 22.48
CA GLY A 151 5.00 8.73 23.12
C GLY A 151 3.62 8.21 22.67
N LEU A 152 3.54 7.54 21.51
CA LEU A 152 2.34 6.80 21.07
C LEU A 152 2.32 5.35 21.56
N GLY A 153 3.31 4.93 22.35
CA GLY A 153 3.44 3.57 22.88
C GLY A 153 4.13 2.57 21.96
N LEU A 154 4.81 3.01 20.89
CA LEU A 154 5.56 2.10 20.01
C LEU A 154 6.85 1.62 20.70
N SER A 155 7.05 0.31 20.68
CA SER A 155 8.29 -0.32 21.12
C SER A 155 9.42 -0.20 20.07
N ASP A 156 10.67 -0.38 20.49
CA ASP A 156 11.83 -0.36 19.59
C ASP A 156 11.71 -1.36 18.41
N PRO A 157 11.30 -2.63 18.62
CA PRO A 157 11.09 -3.58 17.52
C PRO A 157 9.98 -3.15 16.54
N GLU A 158 8.92 -2.55 17.05
CA GLU A 158 7.82 -2.02 16.24
C GLU A 158 8.25 -0.82 15.39
N MET A 159 9.04 0.09 15.97
CA MET A 159 9.65 1.20 15.24
C MET A 159 10.62 0.68 14.16
N ALA A 160 11.43 -0.33 14.46
CA ALA A 160 12.31 -0.97 13.48
C ALA A 160 11.52 -1.58 12.31
N ARG A 161 10.39 -2.23 12.59
CA ARG A 161 9.49 -2.76 11.53
C ARG A 161 8.88 -1.65 10.68
N LEU A 162 8.39 -0.57 11.30
CA LEU A 162 7.87 0.59 10.58
C LEU A 162 8.94 1.22 9.67
N LEU A 163 10.15 1.36 10.21
CA LEU A 163 11.31 1.90 9.53
C LEU A 163 11.68 1.04 8.30
N SER A 164 11.69 -0.28 8.42
CA SER A 164 11.96 -1.22 7.32
C SER A 164 10.87 -1.25 6.24
N LEU A 165 9.60 -1.00 6.63
CA LEU A 165 8.46 -0.95 5.72
C LEU A 165 8.41 0.35 4.90
N ALA A 166 8.64 1.49 5.55
CA ALA A 166 8.46 2.80 4.94
C ALA A 166 9.55 3.81 5.34
N PRO A 167 10.84 3.56 4.98
CA PRO A 167 11.96 4.37 5.47
C PRO A 167 11.81 5.84 5.08
N HIS A 168 11.43 6.12 3.84
CA HIS A 168 11.19 7.48 3.36
C HIS A 168 10.06 8.22 4.08
N LYS A 169 9.10 7.51 4.67
CA LYS A 169 8.04 8.11 5.50
C LYS A 169 8.50 8.30 6.94
N PHE A 170 9.28 7.36 7.45
CA PHE A 170 9.81 7.41 8.81
C PHE A 170 10.62 8.70 9.05
N ARG A 171 11.47 9.12 8.10
CA ARG A 171 12.25 10.38 8.22
C ARG A 171 11.42 11.67 8.12
N CYS A 172 10.11 11.58 7.87
CA CYS A 172 9.24 12.75 7.84
C CYS A 172 8.52 12.92 9.18
N ARG A 173 8.68 14.06 9.87
CA ARG A 173 8.00 14.35 11.16
C ARG A 173 6.48 14.13 11.16
N SER A 174 5.84 14.27 10.00
CA SER A 174 4.40 13.97 9.83
C SER A 174 4.01 12.53 10.15
N ILE A 175 4.95 11.58 10.25
CA ILE A 175 4.67 10.18 10.57
C ILE A 175 4.00 10.03 11.94
N VAL A 176 4.44 10.79 12.94
CA VAL A 176 3.88 10.76 14.29
C VAL A 176 2.41 11.14 14.27
N ALA A 177 2.07 12.29 13.67
CA ALA A 177 0.69 12.76 13.52
C ALA A 177 -0.19 11.82 12.66
N LYS A 178 0.40 11.03 11.76
CA LYS A 178 -0.32 10.02 10.97
C LYS A 178 -0.63 8.79 11.81
N LEU A 179 0.35 8.28 12.55
CA LEU A 179 0.14 7.11 13.40
C LEU A 179 -0.78 7.42 14.57
N HIS A 180 -0.68 8.61 15.18
CA HIS A 180 -1.64 9.09 16.18
C HIS A 180 -3.10 9.03 15.66
N TYR A 181 -3.31 9.35 14.37
CA TYR A 181 -4.65 9.26 13.76
C TYR A 181 -5.07 7.81 13.50
N TYR A 182 -4.19 7.00 12.93
CA TYR A 182 -4.55 5.64 12.52
C TYR A 182 -4.63 4.65 13.68
N LEU A 183 -3.83 4.80 14.73
CA LEU A 183 -3.81 3.85 15.85
C LEU A 183 -5.20 3.62 16.45
N PRO A 184 -6.00 4.66 16.80
CA PRO A 184 -7.37 4.49 17.24
C PRO A 184 -8.27 3.76 16.23
N LEU A 185 -8.14 4.07 14.93
CA LEU A 185 -8.91 3.42 13.87
C LEU A 185 -8.68 1.90 13.81
N PHE A 186 -7.45 1.47 14.13
CA PHE A 186 -7.08 0.06 14.21
C PHE A 186 -7.24 -0.54 15.61
N GLY A 187 -8.00 0.11 16.50
CA GLY A 187 -8.27 -0.34 17.87
C GLY A 187 -7.02 -0.40 18.73
N GLY A 188 -6.09 0.55 18.54
CA GLY A 188 -4.81 0.60 19.24
C GLY A 188 -3.78 -0.44 18.78
N SER A 189 -4.13 -1.32 17.82
CA SER A 189 -3.24 -2.39 17.38
C SER A 189 -2.30 -1.92 16.28
N LEU A 190 -1.05 -1.64 16.66
CA LEU A 190 0.00 -1.30 15.70
C LEU A 190 0.24 -2.44 14.70
N GLU A 191 0.19 -3.69 15.14
CA GLU A 191 0.33 -4.85 14.25
C GLU A 191 -0.65 -4.83 13.07
N LYS A 192 -1.92 -4.54 13.34
CA LYS A 192 -2.95 -4.45 12.29
C LYS A 192 -2.67 -3.26 11.35
N LEU A 193 -2.23 -2.14 11.91
CA LEU A 193 -1.86 -0.95 11.14
C LEU A 193 -0.62 -1.20 10.25
N LEU A 194 0.45 -1.79 10.79
CA LEU A 194 1.66 -2.13 10.01
C LEU A 194 1.34 -3.12 8.89
N ARG A 195 0.46 -4.09 9.15
CA ARG A 195 -0.04 -5.00 8.11
C ARG A 195 -0.75 -4.24 6.99
N ALA A 196 -1.64 -3.31 7.33
CA ALA A 196 -2.33 -2.49 6.33
C ALA A 196 -1.35 -1.58 5.54
N ILE A 197 -0.37 -0.98 6.21
CA ILE A 197 0.68 -0.16 5.59
C ILE A 197 1.54 -1.00 4.63
N ASN A 198 1.85 -2.26 4.99
CA ASN A 198 2.61 -3.17 4.13
C ASN A 198 1.87 -3.47 2.82
N PHE A 199 0.54 -3.62 2.86
CA PHE A 199 -0.28 -3.79 1.67
C PHE A 199 -0.46 -2.50 0.85
N ASN A 200 -0.51 -1.34 1.51
CA ASN A 200 -0.53 -0.05 0.82
C ASN A 200 0.11 1.07 1.65
N THR A 201 1.35 1.39 1.28
CA THR A 201 2.12 2.49 1.89
C THR A 201 1.47 3.86 1.67
N ASN A 202 0.52 4.00 0.74
CA ASN A 202 -0.21 5.24 0.52
C ASN A 202 -1.10 5.67 1.68
N LEU A 203 -1.43 4.76 2.61
CA LEU A 203 -2.08 5.15 3.88
C LEU A 203 -1.24 6.21 4.62
N LEU A 204 0.09 6.10 4.56
CA LEU A 204 1.01 7.08 5.12
C LEU A 204 1.27 8.28 4.19
N CYS A 205 0.95 8.20 2.90
CA CYS A 205 1.11 9.31 1.94
C CYS A 205 -0.08 10.27 1.97
N CYS A 206 -1.31 9.74 2.08
CA CYS A 206 -2.51 10.44 1.67
C CYS A 206 -3.47 10.71 2.83
N LYS A 207 -2.95 10.98 4.05
CA LYS A 207 -3.77 11.30 5.25
C LYS A 207 -4.88 12.32 4.93
N ARG A 208 -4.57 13.40 4.20
CA ARG A 208 -5.51 14.44 3.75
C ARG A 208 -6.72 13.91 2.96
N ARG A 209 -6.58 12.80 2.24
CA ARG A 209 -7.68 12.13 1.53
C ARG A 209 -8.39 11.11 2.41
N VAL A 210 -7.62 10.41 3.23
CA VAL A 210 -8.14 9.33 4.08
C VAL A 210 -9.03 9.88 5.18
N GLU A 211 -8.66 10.96 5.85
CA GLU A 211 -9.45 11.54 6.94
C GLU A 211 -10.90 11.89 6.53
N PRO A 212 -11.13 12.67 5.46
CA PRO A 212 -12.49 12.95 4.98
C PRO A 212 -13.24 11.70 4.52
N ASN A 213 -12.55 10.76 3.87
CA ASN A 213 -13.19 9.51 3.42
C ASN A 213 -13.62 8.64 4.62
N VAL A 214 -12.80 8.55 5.67
CA VAL A 214 -13.12 7.82 6.89
C VAL A 214 -14.30 8.48 7.61
N ALA A 215 -14.32 9.81 7.72
CA ALA A 215 -15.46 10.54 8.29
C ALA A 215 -16.76 10.24 7.52
N PHE A 216 -16.73 10.33 6.19
CA PHE A 216 -17.89 10.00 5.35
C PHE A 216 -18.34 8.53 5.47
N LEU A 217 -17.40 7.58 5.59
CA LEU A 217 -17.74 6.17 5.82
C LEU A 217 -18.40 5.96 7.20
N ARG A 218 -18.01 6.71 8.23
CA ARG A 218 -18.70 6.70 9.52
C ARG A 218 -20.13 7.23 9.41
N GLU A 219 -20.34 8.32 8.66
CA GLU A 219 -21.69 8.82 8.34
C GLU A 219 -22.52 7.79 7.56
N CYS A 220 -21.88 6.92 6.78
CA CYS A 220 -22.54 5.78 6.13
C CYS A 220 -22.83 4.59 7.07
N GLY A 221 -22.56 4.74 8.37
CA GLY A 221 -22.83 3.74 9.40
C GLY A 221 -21.77 2.65 9.52
N LEU A 222 -20.55 2.84 8.98
CA LEU A 222 -19.45 1.92 9.27
C LEU A 222 -18.76 2.28 10.59
N GLY A 223 -18.59 1.28 11.45
CA GLY A 223 -17.72 1.40 12.62
C GLY A 223 -16.23 1.33 12.26
N ASP A 224 -15.37 1.85 13.14
CA ASP A 224 -13.92 1.92 12.94
C ASP A 224 -13.29 0.57 12.61
N GLY A 225 -13.74 -0.52 13.24
CA GLY A 225 -13.25 -1.87 12.95
C GLY A 225 -13.54 -2.35 11.52
N ASP A 226 -14.67 -1.94 10.94
CA ASP A 226 -15.01 -2.27 9.56
C ASP A 226 -14.27 -1.37 8.56
N ILE A 227 -14.05 -0.11 8.91
CA ILE A 227 -13.19 0.79 8.14
C ILE A 227 -11.74 0.30 8.16
N ALA A 228 -11.22 -0.17 9.29
CA ALA A 228 -9.89 -0.76 9.40
C ALA A 228 -9.72 -2.01 8.51
N LYS A 229 -10.77 -2.85 8.42
CA LYS A 229 -10.80 -3.98 7.49
C LYS A 229 -10.73 -3.50 6.04
N LEU A 230 -11.47 -2.44 5.67
CA LEU A 230 -11.38 -1.84 4.32
C LEU A 230 -9.99 -1.26 4.04
N CYS A 231 -9.37 -0.59 5.01
CA CYS A 231 -7.98 -0.12 4.92
C CYS A 231 -7.00 -1.28 4.72
N SER A 232 -7.33 -2.50 5.15
CA SER A 232 -6.46 -3.67 5.01
C SER A 232 -6.72 -4.43 3.70
N SER A 233 -7.99 -4.62 3.33
CA SER A 233 -8.37 -5.42 2.17
C SER A 233 -8.40 -4.63 0.86
N ILE A 234 -8.80 -3.36 0.91
CA ILE A 234 -9.04 -2.51 -0.27
C ILE A 234 -8.54 -1.08 0.01
N PRO A 235 -7.25 -0.92 0.32
CA PRO A 235 -6.72 0.37 0.75
C PRO A 235 -6.83 1.46 -0.34
N ARG A 236 -6.84 1.08 -1.62
CA ARG A 236 -7.04 2.01 -2.75
C ARG A 236 -8.39 2.73 -2.68
N MET A 237 -9.44 2.06 -2.18
CA MET A 237 -10.77 2.65 -2.01
C MET A 237 -10.73 3.79 -0.98
N VAL A 238 -10.09 3.56 0.17
CA VAL A 238 -9.99 4.55 1.25
C VAL A 238 -9.08 5.73 0.85
N THR A 239 -8.08 5.49 0.01
CA THR A 239 -7.18 6.56 -0.51
C THR A 239 -7.70 7.27 -1.77
N ALA A 240 -8.87 6.89 -2.30
CA ALA A 240 -9.44 7.48 -3.52
C ALA A 240 -9.85 8.95 -3.31
N ASN A 241 -10.15 9.66 -4.40
CA ASN A 241 -10.85 10.94 -4.29
C ASN A 241 -12.26 10.73 -3.70
N MET A 242 -12.74 11.74 -2.96
CA MET A 242 -14.02 11.66 -2.25
C MET A 242 -15.20 11.40 -3.20
N GLU A 243 -15.19 11.99 -4.40
CA GLU A 243 -16.21 11.74 -5.43
C GLU A 243 -16.35 10.25 -5.75
N ARG A 244 -15.23 9.54 -5.96
CA ARG A 244 -15.27 8.10 -6.22
C ARG A 244 -15.80 7.32 -5.03
N VAL A 245 -15.47 7.72 -3.80
CA VAL A 245 -16.03 7.09 -2.59
C VAL A 245 -17.54 7.29 -2.52
N ARG A 246 -18.04 8.48 -2.84
CA ARG A 246 -19.49 8.75 -2.94
C ARG A 246 -20.16 7.92 -4.02
N THR A 247 -19.53 7.78 -5.20
CA THR A 247 -20.05 6.91 -6.27
C THR A 247 -20.15 5.46 -5.79
N MET A 248 -19.12 4.92 -5.13
CA MET A 248 -19.15 3.56 -4.59
C MET A 248 -20.25 3.35 -3.53
N VAL A 249 -20.48 4.36 -2.68
CA VAL A 249 -21.59 4.36 -1.72
C VAL A 249 -22.95 4.39 -2.44
N ALA A 250 -23.15 5.30 -3.39
CA ALA A 250 -24.40 5.40 -4.15
C ALA A 250 -24.70 4.11 -4.93
N LEU A 251 -23.68 3.48 -5.52
CA LEU A 251 -23.80 2.18 -6.17
C LEU A 251 -24.22 1.10 -5.18
N THR A 252 -23.60 1.08 -3.99
CA THR A 252 -23.96 0.12 -2.93
C THR A 252 -25.43 0.27 -2.50
N GLU A 253 -25.92 1.50 -2.37
CA GLU A 253 -27.32 1.79 -2.07
C GLU A 253 -28.24 1.41 -3.23
N GLY A 254 -27.83 1.68 -4.47
CA GLY A 254 -28.54 1.27 -5.70
C GLY A 254 -28.68 -0.24 -5.84
N LEU A 255 -27.77 -1.01 -5.25
CA LEU A 255 -27.84 -2.47 -5.15
C LEU A 255 -28.78 -2.97 -4.03
N GLY A 256 -29.48 -2.06 -3.34
CA GLY A 256 -30.44 -2.39 -2.29
C GLY A 256 -29.78 -2.69 -0.93
N VAL A 257 -28.51 -2.34 -0.74
CA VAL A 257 -27.80 -2.52 0.55
C VAL A 257 -27.83 -1.20 1.32
N PRO A 258 -28.65 -1.07 2.39
CA PRO A 258 -28.75 0.18 3.12
C PRO A 258 -27.48 0.46 3.95
N ARG A 259 -27.21 1.75 4.15
CA ARG A 259 -26.21 2.27 5.11
C ARG A 259 -26.47 1.70 6.51
N GLY A 260 -25.40 1.53 7.29
CA GLY A 260 -25.47 0.93 8.63
C GLY A 260 -25.78 -0.58 8.68
N SER A 261 -26.04 -1.24 7.54
CA SER A 261 -26.19 -2.69 7.52
C SER A 261 -24.84 -3.41 7.68
N GLY A 262 -24.82 -4.56 8.35
CA GLY A 262 -23.61 -5.39 8.46
C GLY A 262 -23.07 -5.91 7.11
N MET A 263 -23.86 -5.80 6.04
CA MET A 263 -23.44 -6.15 4.68
C MET A 263 -22.76 -5.00 3.94
N PHE A 264 -22.90 -3.76 4.42
CA PHE A 264 -22.48 -2.56 3.71
C PHE A 264 -20.98 -2.55 3.40
N ARG A 265 -20.12 -2.96 4.35
CA ARG A 265 -18.68 -3.12 4.12
C ARG A 265 -18.37 -4.09 2.97
N HIS A 266 -19.07 -5.23 2.93
CA HIS A 266 -18.86 -6.25 1.92
C HIS A 266 -19.34 -5.78 0.54
N ALA A 267 -20.46 -5.06 0.50
CA ALA A 267 -20.98 -4.47 -0.73
C ALA A 267 -20.02 -3.40 -1.30
N LEU A 268 -19.53 -2.48 -0.44
CA LEU A 268 -18.48 -1.53 -0.81
C LEU A 268 -17.25 -2.25 -1.37
N SER A 269 -16.86 -3.35 -0.73
CA SER A 269 -15.71 -4.14 -1.18
C SER A 269 -15.90 -4.71 -2.59
N ALA A 270 -17.12 -5.15 -2.90
CA ALA A 270 -17.46 -5.75 -4.18
C ALA A 270 -17.51 -4.72 -5.33
N VAL A 271 -17.88 -3.46 -5.04
CA VAL A 271 -17.97 -2.39 -6.04
C VAL A 271 -16.68 -1.57 -6.18
N ALA A 272 -15.72 -1.71 -5.26
CA ALA A 272 -14.56 -0.82 -5.16
C ALA A 272 -13.70 -0.65 -6.42
N PHE A 273 -13.68 -1.69 -7.27
CA PHE A 273 -12.89 -1.74 -8.51
C PHE A 273 -13.74 -1.83 -9.76
N LEU A 274 -15.05 -1.65 -9.64
CA LEU A 274 -15.97 -1.67 -10.75
C LEU A 274 -16.36 -0.25 -11.13
N ASP A 275 -16.24 0.04 -12.41
CA ASP A 275 -16.84 1.17 -13.09
C ASP A 275 -18.33 0.93 -13.26
N GLU A 276 -19.12 2.01 -13.28
CA GLU A 276 -20.59 1.96 -13.31
C GLU A 276 -21.12 1.03 -14.40
N LYS A 277 -20.53 1.10 -15.60
CA LYS A 277 -20.85 0.20 -16.72
C LYS A 277 -20.71 -1.29 -16.39
N LYS A 278 -19.65 -1.68 -15.67
CA LYS A 278 -19.44 -3.08 -15.25
C LYS A 278 -20.43 -3.50 -14.18
N ILE A 279 -20.82 -2.59 -13.30
CA ILE A 279 -21.83 -2.85 -12.28
C ILE A 279 -23.17 -3.06 -12.95
N THR A 280 -23.60 -2.16 -13.84
CA THR A 280 -24.86 -2.27 -14.58
C THR A 280 -24.89 -3.57 -15.40
N ALA A 281 -23.82 -3.90 -16.13
CA ALA A 281 -23.76 -5.15 -16.87
C ALA A 281 -23.89 -6.40 -15.98
N LYS A 282 -23.25 -6.42 -14.80
CA LYS A 282 -23.38 -7.52 -13.84
C LYS A 282 -24.77 -7.58 -13.20
N VAL A 283 -25.39 -6.43 -12.92
CA VAL A 283 -26.76 -6.33 -12.38
C VAL A 283 -27.78 -6.82 -13.42
N ASP A 284 -27.65 -6.37 -14.68
CA ASP A 284 -28.54 -6.78 -15.78
C ASP A 284 -28.41 -8.28 -16.08
N HIS A 285 -27.18 -8.81 -16.02
CA HIS A 285 -26.97 -10.24 -16.10
C HIS A 285 -27.69 -10.98 -14.97
N LEU A 286 -27.58 -10.51 -13.72
CA LEU A 286 -28.28 -11.12 -12.58
C LEU A 286 -29.80 -11.04 -12.74
N LYS A 287 -30.33 -9.89 -13.18
CA LYS A 287 -31.75 -9.70 -13.47
C LYS A 287 -32.28 -10.79 -14.40
N LYS A 288 -31.54 -11.03 -15.49
CA LYS A 288 -31.87 -12.06 -16.49
C LYS A 288 -31.72 -13.48 -15.95
N THR A 289 -30.67 -13.77 -15.20
CA THR A 289 -30.39 -15.12 -14.69
C THR A 289 -31.32 -15.54 -13.54
N VAL A 290 -31.75 -14.59 -12.70
CA VAL A 290 -32.58 -14.87 -11.51
C VAL A 290 -34.07 -14.58 -11.76
N GLY A 291 -34.43 -14.06 -12.93
CA GLY A 291 -35.82 -13.73 -13.28
C GLY A 291 -36.38 -12.54 -12.50
N TRP A 292 -35.58 -11.51 -12.22
CA TRP A 292 -36.11 -10.25 -11.70
C TRP A 292 -37.03 -9.64 -12.76
N SER A 293 -38.34 -9.58 -12.52
CA SER A 293 -39.30 -8.94 -13.42
C SER A 293 -39.42 -7.44 -13.11
N ASP A 294 -39.71 -6.65 -14.14
CA ASP A 294 -39.82 -5.18 -14.08
C ASP A 294 -40.87 -4.68 -13.06
N ALA A 295 -41.80 -5.56 -12.66
CA ALA A 295 -42.80 -5.28 -11.61
C ALA A 295 -42.17 -5.05 -10.23
N GLU A 296 -41.00 -5.63 -9.92
CA GLU A 296 -40.30 -5.43 -8.65
C GLU A 296 -39.45 -4.14 -8.64
N ASP A 297 -38.97 -3.67 -9.80
CA ASP A 297 -38.30 -2.37 -9.93
C ASP A 297 -39.26 -1.21 -9.64
N TYR A 298 -40.55 -1.38 -9.99
CA TYR A 298 -41.62 -0.43 -9.65
C TYR A 298 -41.80 -0.30 -8.13
N TRP A 299 -41.75 -1.41 -7.39
CA TRP A 299 -41.81 -1.43 -5.92
C TRP A 299 -40.60 -0.76 -5.26
N LEU A 300 -39.39 -0.97 -5.81
CA LEU A 300 -38.16 -0.33 -5.32
C LEU A 300 -38.13 1.17 -5.59
N GLN A 301 -38.61 1.62 -6.76
CA GLN A 301 -38.78 3.05 -7.05
C GLN A 301 -39.86 3.69 -6.18
N HIS A 302 -40.94 2.95 -5.89
CA HIS A 302 -42.02 3.43 -5.02
C HIS A 302 -41.55 3.58 -3.56
N GLN A 303 -40.80 2.61 -2.99
CA GLN A 303 -40.22 2.77 -1.65
C GLN A 303 -39.15 3.88 -1.58
N ARG A 304 -38.36 4.10 -2.64
CA ARG A 304 -37.42 5.23 -2.72
C ARG A 304 -38.11 6.59 -2.61
N LYS A 305 -39.33 6.72 -3.16
CA LYS A 305 -40.16 7.93 -3.06
C LYS A 305 -40.83 8.09 -1.69
N VAL A 306 -41.19 6.99 -1.03
CA VAL A 306 -41.89 7.02 0.27
C VAL A 306 -40.91 7.23 1.43
N GLY A 307 -39.69 6.68 1.36
CA GLY A 307 -38.66 6.84 2.40
C GLY A 307 -38.01 8.22 2.48
N HIS A 308 -38.25 9.11 1.51
CA HIS A 308 -37.79 10.51 1.55
C HIS A 308 -38.80 11.47 2.22
N LYS A 309 -39.92 10.93 2.75
CA LYS A 309 -41.02 11.68 3.38
C LYS A 309 -41.27 11.31 4.85
N LEU A 310 -40.33 10.63 5.51
CA LEU A 310 -40.33 10.39 6.97
C LEU A 310 -39.00 10.86 7.57
#